data_AF-A0AAV9FUZ7-F1
#
_entry.id   AF-A0AAV9FUZ7-F1
#
_cell.length_a   1.000
_cell.length_b   1.000
_cell.length_c   1.000
_cell.angle_alpha   90.00
_cell.angle_beta   90.00
_cell.angle_gamma   90.00
#
_symmetry.space_group_name_H-M   'P 1'
#
loop_
_entity.id
_entity.type
_entity.pdbx_description
1 polymer ?
#
loop_
_entity_poly.entity_id
_entity_poly.type
_entity_poly.pdbx_seq_one_letter_code
_entity_poly.pdbx_strand_id
1 'polypeptide(L)'
;MSEWQTTPIDTPTPSLTLSILFQLRSLLFPFWFQWDNVLKWPDDGWIRYRTPNSSGPRRQLRIYHHNATAWSRANPHSNGEWRVRIDDQALIPSELYDADEDRYQQWFRQRYPHLQRIVETKQYIRPAWLGSLDIRVPWDHEFHLAHCVLAFRRYWKARESGTHVCPRDIDHNHIKHCLDWFDEYAFPPGPMTVYEGPGAGDWNLWWQTKVCF
;
A
#
# COMPACT_ATOMS: atom_id res chain seq x y z
N MET A 1 -53.76 -27.22 22.29
CA MET A 1 -54.31 -26.80 20.98
C MET A 1 -54.95 -25.45 21.20
N SER A 2 -54.23 -24.37 20.89
CA SER A 2 -54.74 -23.00 21.01
C SER A 2 -54.62 -22.37 19.62
N GLU A 3 -55.78 -21.96 19.09
CA GLU A 3 -55.92 -21.29 17.81
C GLU A 3 -55.36 -19.87 17.93
N TRP A 4 -54.39 -19.55 17.08
CA TRP A 4 -53.95 -18.17 16.88
C TRP A 4 -54.78 -17.57 15.75
N GLN A 5 -55.67 -16.63 16.11
CA GLN A 5 -56.42 -15.81 15.18
C GLN A 5 -55.46 -14.83 14.48
N THR A 6 -55.32 -14.95 13.17
CA THR A 6 -54.60 -13.99 12.33
C THR A 6 -55.55 -12.88 11.90
N THR A 7 -55.33 -11.66 12.36
CA THR A 7 -55.94 -10.45 11.79
C THR A 7 -55.24 -10.08 10.48
N PRO A 8 -55.96 -9.59 9.45
CA PRO A 8 -55.33 -9.11 8.23
C PRO A 8 -54.67 -7.74 8.47
N ILE A 9 -53.46 -7.57 7.95
CA ILE A 9 -52.76 -6.28 7.89
C ILE A 9 -53.19 -5.59 6.61
N ASP A 10 -53.87 -4.45 6.73
CA ASP A 10 -54.19 -3.55 5.62
C ASP A 10 -52.91 -3.01 4.98
N THR A 11 -52.66 -3.38 3.73
CA THR A 11 -51.61 -2.78 2.90
C THR A 11 -52.17 -1.54 2.19
N PRO A 12 -51.55 -0.35 2.35
CA PRO A 12 -51.92 0.80 1.54
C PRO A 12 -51.41 0.63 0.09
N THR A 13 -52.33 0.80 -0.86
CA THR A 13 -52.07 0.94 -2.30
C THR A 13 -51.21 2.19 -2.57
N PRO A 14 -50.13 2.10 -3.36
CA PRO A 14 -49.39 3.28 -3.78
C PRO A 14 -50.12 3.97 -4.94
N SER A 15 -50.49 5.24 -4.74
CA SER A 15 -51.00 6.10 -5.80
C SER A 15 -49.87 6.49 -6.75
N LEU A 16 -50.06 6.18 -8.02
CA LEU A 16 -49.24 6.63 -9.14
C LEU A 16 -49.36 8.15 -9.33
N THR A 17 -48.28 8.88 -9.10
CA THR A 17 -48.04 10.19 -9.75
C THR A 17 -46.63 10.21 -10.34
N LEU A 18 -46.59 9.99 -11.65
CA LEU A 18 -45.49 10.36 -12.54
C LEU A 18 -45.31 11.89 -12.48
N SER A 19 -44.08 12.37 -12.30
CA SER A 19 -43.39 13.21 -13.30
C SER A 19 -42.08 13.81 -12.74
N ILE A 20 -40.98 13.34 -13.34
CA ILE A 20 -39.85 14.15 -13.83
C ILE A 20 -39.27 15.17 -12.85
N LEU A 21 -38.15 14.80 -12.22
CA LEU A 21 -37.00 15.68 -12.02
C LEU A 21 -35.73 14.80 -11.99
N PHE A 22 -35.30 14.39 -13.19
CA PHE A 22 -33.92 14.05 -13.46
C PHE A 22 -33.10 15.33 -13.27
N GLN A 23 -32.64 15.58 -12.05
CA GLN A 23 -31.53 16.50 -11.81
C GLN A 23 -30.43 15.74 -11.10
N LEU A 24 -29.45 15.34 -11.90
CA LEU A 24 -28.02 15.38 -11.62
C LEU A 24 -27.69 16.07 -10.29
N ARG A 25 -27.72 15.30 -9.20
CA ARG A 25 -26.95 15.58 -8.01
C ARG A 25 -25.85 14.54 -7.86
N SER A 26 -25.06 14.40 -8.93
CA SER A 26 -23.61 14.17 -8.82
C SER A 26 -22.96 15.46 -8.31
N LEU A 27 -23.46 15.97 -7.18
CA LEU A 27 -22.81 17.04 -6.44
C LEU A 27 -21.70 16.34 -5.66
N LEU A 28 -20.54 16.31 -6.31
CA LEU A 28 -19.29 16.70 -5.68
C LEU A 28 -19.14 16.06 -4.30
N PHE A 29 -18.72 14.79 -4.25
CA PHE A 29 -17.82 14.37 -3.19
C PHE A 29 -16.51 15.07 -3.49
N PRO A 30 -16.16 16.16 -2.81
CA PRO A 30 -14.83 16.67 -2.94
C PRO A 30 -14.10 15.88 -1.86
N PHE A 31 -13.75 14.62 -2.15
CA PHE A 31 -12.78 13.88 -1.35
C PHE A 31 -11.43 14.56 -1.61
N TRP A 32 -11.32 15.80 -1.14
CA TRP A 32 -10.06 16.37 -0.75
C TRP A 32 -9.63 15.51 0.41
N PHE A 33 -9.00 14.38 0.08
CA PHE A 33 -8.00 13.80 0.93
C PHE A 33 -7.05 14.96 1.21
N GLN A 34 -7.21 15.57 2.38
CA GLN A 34 -6.46 16.75 2.75
C GLN A 34 -5.03 16.27 2.96
N TRP A 35 -4.23 16.34 1.90
CA TRP A 35 -2.79 16.09 1.86
C TRP A 35 -2.01 17.11 2.72
N ASP A 36 -2.61 17.71 3.74
CA ASP A 36 -1.99 18.80 4.52
C ASP A 36 -1.03 18.31 5.62
N ASN A 37 -0.75 16.99 5.64
CA ASN A 37 0.41 16.44 6.34
C ASN A 37 1.40 15.82 5.35
N VAL A 38 1.63 16.44 4.18
CA VAL A 38 2.95 16.31 3.56
C VAL A 38 3.93 16.85 4.59
N LEU A 39 4.62 15.94 5.29
CA LEU A 39 5.83 16.24 6.03
C LEU A 39 6.66 17.18 5.16
N LYS A 40 6.67 18.48 5.49
CA LYS A 40 7.56 19.45 4.84
C LYS A 40 8.96 18.94 5.13
N TRP A 41 9.60 18.43 4.08
CA TRP A 41 10.92 17.83 4.17
C TRP A 41 11.92 18.89 4.66
N PRO A 42 12.78 18.59 5.63
CA PRO A 42 13.90 19.47 5.93
C PRO A 42 14.81 19.56 4.71
N ASP A 43 15.37 20.75 4.45
CA ASP A 43 16.23 21.04 3.29
C ASP A 43 17.49 20.17 3.25
N ASP A 44 17.87 19.54 4.36
CA ASP A 44 18.99 18.61 4.46
C ASP A 44 18.69 17.19 3.92
N GLY A 45 17.44 16.92 3.53
CA GLY A 45 17.00 15.66 2.92
C GLY A 45 16.90 14.47 3.88
N TRP A 46 17.06 14.68 5.19
CA TRP A 46 16.99 13.59 6.17
C TRP A 46 15.58 13.37 6.68
N ILE A 47 15.05 12.15 6.50
CA ILE A 47 13.86 11.69 7.21
C ILE A 47 14.33 10.97 8.46
N ARG A 48 14.19 11.65 9.60
CA ARG A 48 14.45 11.03 10.90
C ARG A 48 13.21 10.29 11.36
N TYR A 49 12.99 9.10 10.82
CA TYR A 49 12.14 8.12 11.49
C TYR A 49 12.87 7.66 12.75
N ARG A 50 12.42 8.14 13.92
CA ARG A 50 13.01 7.79 15.21
C ARG A 50 12.57 6.37 15.59
N THR A 51 13.18 5.38 14.94
CA THR A 51 12.79 3.98 15.10
C THR A 51 13.83 3.25 15.94
N PRO A 52 13.47 2.74 17.14
CA PRO A 52 14.35 1.87 17.90
C PRO A 52 14.52 0.53 17.16
N ASN A 53 15.69 -0.11 17.29
CA ASN A 53 15.93 -1.51 16.86
C ASN A 53 15.94 -1.79 15.34
N SER A 54 16.39 -0.84 14.52
CA SER A 54 16.73 -1.16 13.12
C SER A 54 17.93 -2.10 13.05
N SER A 55 17.81 -3.22 12.33
CA SER A 55 18.93 -4.09 11.94
C SER A 55 19.71 -3.53 10.75
N GLY A 56 19.12 -2.57 10.03
CA GLY A 56 19.75 -1.83 8.94
C GLY A 56 20.02 -0.37 9.31
N PRO A 57 19.92 0.56 8.35
CA PRO A 57 20.06 1.98 8.62
C PRO A 57 19.06 2.45 9.69
N ARG A 58 19.57 3.15 10.71
CA ARG A 58 18.72 3.74 11.77
C ARG A 58 17.95 4.99 11.31
N ARG A 59 18.31 5.51 10.13
CA ARG A 59 17.76 6.73 9.54
C ARG A 59 17.59 6.51 8.05
N GLN A 60 16.58 7.16 7.48
CA GLN A 60 16.39 7.16 6.04
C GLN A 60 16.85 8.50 5.48
N LEU A 61 17.75 8.45 4.50
CA LEU A 61 18.18 9.60 3.73
C LEU A 61 17.38 9.61 2.43
N ARG A 62 16.77 10.75 2.10
CA ARG A 62 16.27 10.98 0.76
C ARG A 62 17.42 11.51 -0.10
N ILE A 63 17.72 10.80 -1.17
CA ILE A 63 18.75 11.21 -2.12
C ILE A 63 18.13 12.18 -3.14
N TYR A 64 18.78 13.32 -3.32
CA TYR A 64 18.49 14.35 -4.30
C TYR A 64 19.76 14.65 -5.11
N HIS A 65 19.63 15.38 -6.21
CA HIS A 65 20.77 15.76 -7.05
C HIS A 65 21.95 16.36 -6.27
N HIS A 66 21.66 17.18 -5.24
CA HIS A 66 22.68 17.89 -4.48
C HIS A 66 23.44 17.00 -3.48
N ASN A 67 22.88 15.88 -3.01
CA ASN A 67 23.53 14.99 -2.02
C ASN A 67 23.95 13.63 -2.61
N ALA A 68 23.48 13.27 -3.81
CA ALA A 68 23.76 11.99 -4.48
C ALA A 68 25.27 11.71 -4.66
N THR A 69 26.04 12.69 -5.15
CA THR A 69 27.49 12.54 -5.35
C THR A 69 28.23 12.33 -4.04
N ALA A 70 27.88 13.10 -3.00
CA ALA A 70 28.50 12.98 -1.69
C ALA A 70 28.21 11.60 -1.07
N TRP A 71 26.94 11.17 -1.12
CA TRP A 71 26.53 9.85 -0.63
C TRP A 71 27.24 8.71 -1.38
N SER A 72 27.27 8.77 -2.72
CA SER A 72 27.89 7.73 -3.54
C SER A 72 29.41 7.60 -3.32
N ARG A 73 30.11 8.71 -3.03
CA ARG A 73 31.54 8.67 -2.66
C ARG A 73 31.78 8.08 -1.27
N ALA A 74 30.89 8.36 -0.33
CA ALA A 74 31.00 7.89 1.04
C ALA A 74 30.59 6.42 1.22
N ASN A 75 29.81 5.86 0.30
CA ASN A 75 29.26 4.51 0.39
C ASN A 75 29.76 3.65 -0.78
N PRO A 76 30.66 2.67 -0.52
CA PRO A 76 31.08 1.70 -1.52
C PRO A 76 29.87 0.97 -2.10
N HIS A 77 29.86 0.81 -3.43
CA HIS A 77 28.75 0.20 -4.15
C HIS A 77 29.23 -0.69 -5.32
N SER A 78 30.54 -0.89 -5.44
CA SER A 78 31.15 -1.67 -6.54
C SER A 78 30.97 -3.18 -6.37
N ASN A 79 30.81 -3.69 -5.15
CA ASN A 79 30.77 -5.14 -4.88
C ASN A 79 29.35 -5.67 -4.58
N GLY A 80 28.32 -4.88 -4.87
CA GLY A 80 26.93 -5.32 -4.61
C GLY A 80 26.57 -5.28 -3.13
N GLU A 81 27.15 -4.34 -2.39
CA GLU A 81 26.84 -4.05 -0.99
C GLU A 81 25.38 -3.58 -0.82
N TRP A 82 24.83 -2.92 -1.85
CA TRP A 82 23.49 -2.36 -1.83
C TRP A 82 22.56 -3.02 -2.84
N ARG A 83 21.33 -3.30 -2.39
CA ARG A 83 20.22 -3.72 -3.23
C ARG A 83 19.10 -2.69 -3.17
N VAL A 84 18.50 -2.42 -4.32
CA VAL A 84 17.30 -1.59 -4.42
C VAL A 84 16.06 -2.46 -4.21
N ARG A 85 15.14 -1.96 -3.40
CA ARG A 85 13.74 -2.38 -3.36
C ARG A 85 12.98 -1.55 -4.38
N ILE A 86 12.42 -2.23 -5.38
CA ILE A 86 11.77 -1.59 -6.52
C ILE A 86 10.50 -0.87 -6.10
N ASP A 87 9.74 -1.46 -5.18
CA ASP A 87 8.42 -1.01 -4.77
C ASP A 87 8.43 0.29 -3.96
N ASP A 88 9.43 0.48 -3.09
CA ASP A 88 9.53 1.65 -2.19
C ASP A 88 10.73 2.57 -2.51
N GLN A 89 11.49 2.23 -3.55
CA GLN A 89 12.71 2.90 -4.01
C GLN A 89 13.82 2.98 -2.95
N ALA A 90 13.81 2.11 -1.94
CA ALA A 90 14.82 2.13 -0.88
C ALA A 90 16.08 1.33 -1.29
N LEU A 91 17.25 1.89 -0.97
CA LEU A 91 18.50 1.13 -0.94
C LEU A 91 18.66 0.51 0.44
N ILE A 92 18.85 -0.80 0.46
CA ILE A 92 19.13 -1.55 1.69
C ILE A 92 20.43 -2.34 1.56
N PRO A 93 21.12 -2.59 2.68
CA PRO A 93 22.27 -3.49 2.68
C PRO A 93 21.87 -4.88 2.18
N SER A 94 22.67 -5.45 1.29
CA SER A 94 22.32 -6.68 0.57
C SER A 94 22.22 -7.89 1.48
N GLU A 95 22.96 -7.90 2.59
CA GLU A 95 22.90 -8.91 3.63
C GLU A 95 21.57 -8.92 4.41
N LEU A 96 20.81 -7.83 4.37
CA LEU A 96 19.48 -7.72 4.98
C LEU A 96 18.35 -8.02 3.99
N TYR A 97 18.71 -8.41 2.75
CA TYR A 97 17.79 -8.74 1.68
C TYR A 97 17.51 -10.25 1.68
N ASP A 98 16.53 -10.66 2.48
CA ASP A 98 16.22 -12.07 2.66
C ASP A 98 15.54 -12.73 1.44
N ALA A 99 15.31 -14.04 1.53
CA ALA A 99 14.70 -14.83 0.46
C ALA A 99 13.25 -14.43 0.16
N ASP A 100 12.49 -13.96 1.17
CA ASP A 100 11.12 -13.51 0.98
C ASP A 100 11.10 -12.20 0.20
N GLU A 101 11.93 -11.24 0.59
CA GLU A 101 12.14 -9.98 -0.12
C GLU A 101 12.60 -10.26 -1.55
N ASP A 102 13.58 -11.15 -1.77
CA ASP A 102 14.04 -11.50 -3.11
C ASP A 102 12.94 -12.10 -3.99
N ARG A 103 12.10 -12.99 -3.44
CA ARG A 103 10.95 -13.53 -4.16
C ARG A 103 10.01 -12.42 -4.65
N TYR A 104 9.63 -11.46 -3.81
CA TYR A 104 8.73 -10.39 -4.24
C TYR A 104 9.39 -9.41 -5.20
N GLN A 105 10.67 -9.12 -4.99
CA GLN A 105 11.40 -8.20 -5.87
C GLN A 105 11.65 -8.82 -7.25
N GLN A 106 11.78 -10.15 -7.34
CA GLN A 106 11.75 -10.87 -8.61
C GLN A 106 10.41 -10.67 -9.35
N TRP A 107 9.27 -10.68 -8.64
CA TRP A 107 7.96 -10.40 -9.25
C TRP A 107 7.94 -9.00 -9.88
N PHE A 108 8.42 -7.96 -9.18
CA PHE A 108 8.52 -6.61 -9.74
C PHE A 108 9.44 -6.55 -10.96
N ARG A 109 10.59 -7.25 -10.94
CA ARG A 109 11.52 -7.29 -12.09
C ARG A 109 10.83 -7.89 -13.32
N GLN A 110 10.12 -9.00 -13.16
CA GLN A 110 9.42 -9.67 -14.26
C GLN A 110 8.26 -8.84 -14.79
N ARG A 111 7.49 -8.20 -13.90
CA ARG A 111 6.31 -7.40 -14.28
C ARG A 111 6.67 -6.05 -14.89
N TYR A 112 7.80 -5.46 -14.48
CA TYR A 112 8.26 -4.14 -14.91
C TYR A 112 9.70 -4.19 -15.49
N PRO A 113 9.88 -4.64 -16.76
CA PRO A 113 11.21 -4.88 -17.34
C PRO A 113 12.14 -3.66 -17.38
N HIS A 114 11.57 -2.44 -17.44
CA HIS A 114 12.36 -1.22 -17.39
C HIS A 114 13.01 -1.01 -16.00
N LEU A 115 12.37 -1.45 -14.92
CA LEU A 115 12.94 -1.44 -13.57
C LEU A 115 13.96 -2.56 -13.40
N GLN A 116 13.73 -3.74 -13.99
CA GLN A 116 14.73 -4.80 -14.06
C GLN A 116 16.03 -4.31 -14.69
N ARG A 117 15.96 -3.57 -15.80
CA ARG A 117 17.15 -2.98 -16.45
C ARG A 117 17.94 -2.07 -15.51
N ILE A 118 17.25 -1.29 -14.67
CA ILE A 118 17.89 -0.42 -13.67
C ILE A 118 18.68 -1.27 -12.66
N VAL A 119 18.11 -2.39 -12.21
CA VAL A 119 18.75 -3.34 -11.30
C VAL A 119 19.97 -3.99 -11.97
N GLU A 120 19.81 -4.56 -13.16
CA GLU A 120 20.87 -5.27 -13.88
C GLU A 120 22.07 -4.38 -14.20
N THR A 121 21.79 -3.15 -14.66
CA THR A 121 22.86 -2.18 -15.01
C THR A 121 23.42 -1.45 -13.79
N LYS A 122 22.90 -1.75 -12.59
CA LYS A 122 23.18 -1.07 -11.33
C LYS A 122 23.11 0.45 -11.48
N GLN A 123 22.11 0.93 -12.20
CA GLN A 123 21.90 2.37 -12.36
C GLN A 123 21.56 3.01 -11.01
N TYR A 124 20.86 2.27 -10.13
CA TYR A 124 20.37 2.73 -8.83
C TYR A 124 21.44 3.20 -7.82
N ILE A 125 22.73 2.96 -8.08
CA ILE A 125 23.86 3.40 -7.25
C ILE A 125 24.69 4.52 -7.90
N ARG A 126 24.39 4.89 -9.16
CA ARG A 126 25.14 5.92 -9.88
C ARG A 126 24.66 7.31 -9.42
N PRO A 127 25.55 8.27 -9.11
CA PRO A 127 25.16 9.60 -8.66
C PRO A 127 24.15 10.30 -9.59
N ALA A 128 24.37 10.20 -10.90
CA ALA A 128 23.51 10.80 -11.91
C ALA A 128 22.08 10.22 -11.92
N TRP A 129 21.92 8.97 -11.45
CA TRP A 129 20.62 8.32 -11.35
C TRP A 129 19.98 8.59 -9.99
N LEU A 130 20.75 8.46 -8.90
CA LEU A 130 20.32 8.58 -7.51
C LEU A 130 19.55 9.86 -7.19
N GLY A 131 19.93 10.98 -7.83
CA GLY A 131 19.31 12.28 -7.63
C GLY A 131 18.43 12.76 -8.77
N SER A 132 18.18 11.93 -9.80
CA SER A 132 17.43 12.32 -10.99
C SER A 132 15.91 12.27 -10.72
N LEU A 133 15.19 13.25 -11.27
CA LEU A 133 13.73 13.27 -11.31
C LEU A 133 13.16 12.66 -12.60
N ASP A 134 14.03 12.21 -13.52
CA ASP A 134 13.65 11.69 -14.83
C ASP A 134 13.19 10.23 -14.75
N ILE A 135 13.35 9.58 -13.59
CA ILE A 135 12.92 8.20 -13.37
C ILE A 135 11.55 8.23 -12.69
N ARG A 136 10.53 7.92 -13.48
CA ARG A 136 9.18 7.68 -12.98
C ARG A 136 9.06 6.21 -12.63
N VAL A 137 8.79 5.90 -11.37
CA VAL A 137 8.36 4.55 -11.01
C VAL A 137 6.89 4.41 -11.41
N PRO A 138 6.55 3.35 -12.16
CA PRO A 138 5.16 3.07 -12.50
C PRO A 138 4.36 2.92 -11.20
N TRP A 139 3.20 3.56 -11.15
CA TRP A 139 2.29 3.51 -10.01
C TRP A 139 0.89 3.13 -10.47
N ASP A 140 0.82 2.07 -11.29
CA ASP A 140 -0.45 1.47 -11.65
C ASP A 140 -1.06 0.69 -10.48
N HIS A 141 -2.31 0.25 -10.64
CA HIS A 141 -3.06 -0.43 -9.58
C HIS A 141 -2.36 -1.71 -9.10
N GLU A 142 -1.71 -2.47 -9.98
CA GLU A 142 -1.02 -3.68 -9.58
C GLU A 142 0.27 -3.38 -8.82
N PHE A 143 1.03 -2.36 -9.26
CA PHE A 143 2.23 -1.92 -8.57
C PHE A 143 1.88 -1.45 -7.16
N HIS A 144 0.86 -0.60 -7.04
CA HIS A 144 0.44 -0.03 -5.75
C HIS A 144 -0.10 -1.12 -4.82
N LEU A 145 -0.97 -2.02 -5.32
CA LEU A 145 -1.44 -3.19 -4.56
C LEU A 145 -0.26 -4.02 -4.03
N ALA A 146 0.67 -4.40 -4.91
CA ALA A 146 1.83 -5.19 -4.53
C ALA A 146 2.71 -4.47 -3.51
N HIS A 147 2.98 -3.18 -3.71
CA HIS A 147 3.72 -2.34 -2.76
C HIS A 147 3.04 -2.32 -1.38
N CYS A 148 1.72 -2.10 -1.33
CA CYS A 148 0.97 -2.11 -0.07
C CYS A 148 1.03 -3.48 0.61
N VAL A 149 0.85 -4.58 -0.12
CA VAL A 149 1.02 -5.95 0.44
C VAL A 149 2.41 -6.11 1.05
N LEU A 150 3.47 -5.74 0.33
CA LEU A 150 4.85 -5.87 0.82
C LEU A 150 5.10 -4.99 2.05
N ALA A 151 4.61 -3.75 2.05
CA ALA A 151 4.71 -2.84 3.19
C ALA A 151 4.11 -3.47 4.45
N PHE A 152 2.92 -4.10 4.34
CA PHE A 152 2.33 -4.83 5.47
C PHE A 152 3.12 -6.07 5.89
N ARG A 153 3.66 -6.83 4.94
CA ARG A 153 4.49 -7.99 5.28
C ARG A 153 5.74 -7.57 6.05
N ARG A 154 6.39 -6.47 5.65
CA ARG A 154 7.55 -5.91 6.35
C ARG A 154 7.15 -5.38 7.73
N TYR A 155 6.03 -4.68 7.84
CA TYR A 155 5.48 -4.23 9.12
C TYR A 155 5.19 -5.40 10.06
N TRP A 156 4.50 -6.43 9.58
CA TRP A 156 4.20 -7.64 10.33
C TRP A 156 5.47 -8.32 10.83
N LYS A 157 6.45 -8.55 9.94
CA LYS A 157 7.74 -9.13 10.31
C LYS A 157 8.46 -8.29 11.39
N ALA A 158 8.38 -6.96 11.29
CA ALA A 158 8.97 -6.07 12.27
C ALA A 158 8.27 -6.13 13.63
N ARG A 159 6.94 -6.27 13.63
CA ARG A 159 6.14 -6.45 14.85
C ARG A 159 6.46 -7.78 15.54
N GLU A 160 6.53 -8.86 14.78
CA GLU A 160 6.81 -10.21 15.31
C GLU A 160 8.24 -10.35 15.84
N SER A 161 9.23 -9.77 15.14
CA SER A 161 10.64 -9.89 15.52
C SER A 161 11.13 -8.80 16.49
N GLY A 162 10.40 -7.70 16.63
CA GLY A 162 10.84 -6.51 17.37
C GLY A 162 11.97 -5.72 16.69
N THR A 163 12.33 -6.05 15.44
CA THR A 163 13.39 -5.41 14.65
C THR A 163 12.95 -5.15 13.22
N HIS A 164 13.48 -4.14 12.53
CA HIS A 164 13.15 -3.81 11.14
C HIS A 164 14.39 -3.47 10.31
N VAL A 165 14.30 -3.55 8.98
CA VAL A 165 15.44 -3.30 8.08
C VAL A 165 15.52 -1.83 7.67
N CYS A 166 14.39 -1.25 7.27
CA CYS A 166 14.27 0.14 6.86
C CYS A 166 13.27 0.87 7.76
N PRO A 167 13.54 2.10 8.23
CA PRO A 167 12.58 2.81 9.09
C PRO A 167 11.18 3.00 8.47
N ARG A 168 11.09 3.05 7.12
CA ARG A 168 9.82 3.09 6.38
C ARG A 168 8.97 1.82 6.55
N ASP A 169 9.58 0.69 6.91
CA ASP A 169 8.90 -0.58 7.15
C ASP A 169 7.93 -0.50 8.34
N ILE A 170 8.14 0.47 9.24
CA ILE A 170 7.31 0.68 10.44
C ILE A 170 6.82 2.12 10.59
N ASP A 171 6.91 2.91 9.52
CA ASP A 171 6.40 4.27 9.54
C ASP A 171 4.87 4.27 9.64
N HIS A 172 4.33 4.94 10.66
CA HIS A 172 2.89 4.95 10.93
C HIS A 172 2.09 5.47 9.74
N ASN A 173 2.51 6.59 9.16
CA ASN A 173 1.78 7.23 8.06
C ASN A 173 1.80 6.35 6.81
N HIS A 174 2.95 5.74 6.50
CA HIS A 174 3.09 4.79 5.39
C HIS A 174 2.18 3.56 5.55
N ILE A 175 2.16 2.93 6.74
CA ILE A 175 1.32 1.76 7.00
C ILE A 175 -0.16 2.13 7.02
N LYS A 176 -0.51 3.28 7.60
CA LYS A 176 -1.89 3.78 7.57
C LYS A 176 -2.35 4.01 6.13
N HIS A 177 -1.56 4.68 5.29
CA HIS A 177 -1.86 4.87 3.87
C HIS A 177 -2.13 3.54 3.15
N CYS A 178 -1.30 2.54 3.40
CA CYS A 178 -1.50 1.22 2.80
C CYS A 178 -2.81 0.58 3.30
N LEU A 179 -3.15 0.74 4.58
CA LEU A 179 -4.39 0.22 5.15
C LEU A 179 -5.61 0.89 4.53
N ASP A 180 -5.61 2.23 4.50
CA ASP A 180 -6.71 3.02 3.94
C ASP A 180 -6.96 2.64 2.47
N TRP A 181 -5.89 2.39 1.71
CA TRP A 181 -6.01 1.92 0.33
C TRP A 181 -6.63 0.52 0.23
N PHE A 182 -6.29 -0.42 1.13
CA PHE A 182 -6.98 -1.72 1.19
C PHE A 182 -8.43 -1.56 1.59
N ASP A 183 -8.76 -0.61 2.48
CA ASP A 183 -10.13 -0.37 2.89
C ASP A 183 -10.97 0.09 1.69
N GLU A 184 -10.46 1.04 0.90
CA GLU A 184 -11.10 1.49 -0.33
C GLU A 184 -11.27 0.35 -1.36
N TYR A 185 -10.27 -0.54 -1.46
CA TYR A 185 -10.30 -1.67 -2.38
C TYR A 185 -11.27 -2.77 -1.93
N ALA A 186 -11.29 -3.09 -0.64
CA ALA A 186 -12.01 -4.24 -0.07
C ALA A 186 -13.45 -3.92 0.36
N PHE A 187 -13.74 -2.66 0.71
CA PHE A 187 -15.06 -2.21 1.15
C PHE A 187 -15.66 -1.19 0.19
N PRO A 188 -15.97 -1.60 -1.07
CA PRO A 188 -16.64 -0.70 -1.99
C PRO A 188 -18.03 -0.33 -1.45
N PRO A 189 -18.50 0.91 -1.66
CA PRO A 189 -19.81 1.33 -1.18
C PRO A 189 -20.93 0.61 -1.93
N GLY A 190 -22.05 0.38 -1.22
CA GLY A 190 -23.27 -0.16 -1.80
C GLY A 190 -23.74 -1.46 -1.17
N PRO A 191 -24.89 -1.99 -1.61
CA PRO A 191 -25.36 -3.30 -1.17
C PRO A 191 -24.44 -4.41 -1.69
N MET A 192 -24.48 -5.57 -1.05
CA MET A 192 -23.79 -6.77 -1.53
C MET A 192 -24.17 -7.07 -2.99
N THR A 193 -23.16 -7.27 -3.83
CA THR A 193 -23.36 -7.88 -5.15
C THR A 193 -23.48 -9.39 -4.97
N VAL A 194 -24.61 -9.95 -5.41
CA VAL A 194 -24.79 -11.41 -5.44
C VAL A 194 -23.92 -11.94 -6.60
N TYR A 195 -22.99 -12.83 -6.30
CA TYR A 195 -22.22 -13.53 -7.33
C TYR A 195 -23.14 -14.55 -8.03
N GLU A 196 -23.31 -14.42 -9.35
CA GLU A 196 -24.20 -15.28 -10.14
C GLU A 196 -23.46 -16.36 -10.97
N GLY A 197 -22.16 -16.56 -10.74
CA GLY A 197 -21.35 -17.55 -11.47
C GLY A 197 -21.53 -19.00 -10.98
N PRO A 198 -20.87 -19.98 -11.62
CA PRO A 198 -20.89 -21.38 -11.17
C PRO A 198 -20.47 -21.50 -9.69
N GLY A 199 -21.29 -22.13 -8.85
CA GLY A 199 -21.10 -22.19 -7.39
C GLY A 199 -21.75 -21.04 -6.62
N ALA A 200 -22.52 -20.17 -7.28
CA ALA A 200 -23.43 -19.23 -6.61
C ALA A 200 -24.39 -20.00 -5.69
N GLY A 201 -24.25 -19.78 -4.37
CA GLY A 201 -25.05 -20.47 -3.33
C GLY A 201 -24.29 -21.50 -2.50
N ASP A 202 -23.10 -21.94 -2.90
CA ASP A 202 -22.30 -22.93 -2.15
C ASP A 202 -21.30 -22.32 -1.15
N TRP A 203 -21.12 -20.99 -1.17
CA TRP A 203 -20.21 -20.26 -0.29
C TRP A 203 -20.89 -19.71 0.98
N ASN A 204 -21.75 -20.50 1.61
CA ASN A 204 -22.41 -20.09 2.85
C ASN A 204 -21.55 -20.45 4.07
N LEU A 205 -21.22 -19.44 4.89
CA LEU A 205 -20.73 -19.64 6.25
C LEU A 205 -21.93 -19.63 7.20
N TRP A 206 -22.10 -20.68 8.00
CA TRP A 206 -23.12 -20.70 9.05
C TRP A 206 -22.81 -19.65 10.12
N TRP A 207 -23.82 -18.89 10.52
CA TRP A 207 -23.66 -17.91 11.59
C TRP A 207 -23.29 -18.60 12.90
N GLN A 208 -22.08 -18.33 13.39
CA GLN A 208 -21.58 -18.84 14.66
C GLN A 208 -20.94 -17.70 15.44
N THR A 209 -21.58 -17.30 16.55
CA THR A 209 -21.05 -16.24 17.43
C THR A 209 -19.95 -16.80 18.32
N LYS A 210 -18.78 -16.14 18.34
CA LYS A 210 -17.68 -16.42 19.27
C LYS A 210 -17.65 -15.33 20.35
N VAL A 211 -17.45 -15.71 21.60
CA VAL A 211 -17.21 -14.78 22.72
C VAL A 211 -15.71 -14.87 23.07
N CYS A 212 -15.01 -13.73 23.07
CA CYS A 212 -13.62 -13.63 23.52
C CYS A 212 -13.60 -13.17 25.00
N PHE A 213 -12.81 -13.82 25.86
CA PHE A 213 -12.55 -13.46 27.25
C PHE A 213 -11.06 -13.45 27.55
#